data_AF-A0A833W3N5-F1
#
_entry.id   AF-A0A833W3N5-F1
#
_cell.length_a   1.000
_cell.length_b   1.000
_cell.length_c   1.000
_cell.angle_alpha   90.00
_cell.angle_beta   90.00
_cell.angle_gamma   90.00
#
_symmetry.space_group_name_H-M   'P 1'
#
loop_
_entity.id
_entity.type
_entity.pdbx_description
1 polymer ?
#
loop_
_entity_poly.entity_id
_entity_poly.type
_entity_poly.pdbx_seq_one_letter_code
_entity_poly.pdbx_strand_id
1 'polypeptide(L)'
;MGPYMVTRSSSALIPFKNVFSEAKVFDFIVDVPDIFILNTASIILESKQVINKIYIKYEIMSIDIKVDIQDEQEGEHTEKEKYPVTGKLTVYCTDHAFSYINWVYV
;
A
#
# COMPACT_ATOMS: atom_id res chain seq x y z
N MET A 1 -6.93 8.90 -12.57
CA MET A 1 -5.92 9.04 -11.50
C MET A 1 -4.71 8.28 -11.98
N GLY A 2 -3.56 8.96 -12.06
CA GLY A 2 -2.34 8.40 -12.64
C GLY A 2 -1.63 7.45 -11.68
N PRO A 3 -0.54 6.81 -12.14
CA PRO A 3 0.25 5.92 -11.30
C PRO A 3 0.82 6.69 -10.10
N TYR A 4 0.66 6.13 -8.90
CA TYR A 4 1.23 6.70 -7.69
C TYR A 4 2.66 6.18 -7.49
N MET A 5 3.64 7.08 -7.48
CA MET A 5 5.03 6.70 -7.18
C MET A 5 5.28 6.75 -5.67
N VAL A 6 5.76 5.63 -5.12
CA VAL A 6 6.23 5.50 -3.75
C VAL A 6 7.71 5.12 -3.79
N THR A 7 8.53 5.75 -2.95
CA THR A 7 9.94 5.39 -2.82
C THR A 7 10.26 5.04 -1.37
N ARG A 8 11.46 4.52 -1.09
CA ARG A 8 11.90 4.23 0.29
C ARG A 8 11.84 5.47 1.21
N SER A 9 11.98 6.67 0.65
CA SER A 9 12.00 7.93 1.38
C SER A 9 10.73 8.76 1.22
N SER A 10 9.77 8.33 0.37
CA SER A 10 8.54 9.10 0.09
C SER A 10 7.31 8.22 0.11
N SER A 11 6.28 8.67 0.80
CA SER A 11 4.95 8.07 0.80
C SER A 11 4.07 8.65 -0.29
N ALA A 12 3.03 7.89 -0.69
CA ALA A 12 1.94 8.41 -1.50
C ALA A 12 0.73 8.74 -0.63
N LEU A 13 0.00 9.77 -1.04
CA LEU A 13 -1.24 10.24 -0.43
C LEU A 13 -2.37 10.11 -1.45
N ILE A 14 -3.30 9.20 -1.20
CA ILE A 14 -4.43 8.96 -2.09
C ILE A 14 -5.71 9.53 -1.47
N PRO A 15 -6.36 10.52 -2.11
CA PRO A 15 -7.64 11.03 -1.65
C PRO A 15 -8.74 10.01 -1.95
N PHE A 16 -9.60 9.75 -0.97
CA PHE A 16 -10.77 8.89 -1.10
C PHE A 16 -12.01 9.58 -0.53
N LYS A 17 -13.13 9.42 -1.22
CA LYS A 17 -14.41 10.05 -0.88
C LYS A 17 -15.49 9.00 -0.76
N ASN A 18 -16.28 9.07 0.30
CA ASN A 18 -17.53 8.32 0.36
C ASN A 18 -18.53 8.90 -0.67
N VAL A 19 -18.89 8.09 -1.67
CA VAL A 19 -19.87 8.45 -2.71
C VAL A 19 -21.31 8.11 -2.34
N PHE A 20 -21.52 7.32 -1.29
CA PHE A 20 -22.84 6.94 -0.82
C PHE A 20 -23.48 8.05 0.00
N SER A 21 -24.81 8.03 0.05
CA SER A 21 -25.62 9.00 0.79
C SER A 21 -25.53 8.82 2.31
N GLU A 22 -25.08 7.66 2.78
CA GLU A 22 -25.00 7.27 4.18
C GLU A 22 -23.55 7.10 4.63
N ALA A 23 -23.33 7.08 5.94
CA ALA A 23 -22.06 6.66 6.50
C ALA A 23 -21.77 5.21 6.11
N LYS A 24 -20.56 4.95 5.60
CA LYS A 24 -20.13 3.61 5.21
C LYS A 24 -18.74 3.33 5.77
N VAL A 25 -18.50 2.05 6.04
CA VAL A 25 -17.19 1.55 6.44
C VAL A 25 -16.48 1.05 5.19
N PHE A 26 -15.22 1.48 5.06
CA PHE A 26 -14.36 1.14 3.94
C PHE A 26 -13.08 0.52 4.45
N ASP A 27 -12.67 -0.53 3.78
CA ASP A 27 -11.41 -1.19 4.03
C ASP A 27 -10.46 -0.95 2.86
N PHE A 28 -9.17 -0.90 3.18
CA PHE A 28 -8.08 -0.61 2.27
C PHE A 28 -7.12 -1.79 2.27
N ILE A 29 -6.88 -2.37 1.10
CA ILE A 29 -5.97 -3.50 0.92
C ILE A 29 -4.98 -3.20 -0.19
N VAL A 30 -3.71 -3.49 0.05
CA VAL A 30 -2.69 -3.60 -0.99
C VAL A 30 -2.47 -5.06 -1.36
N ASP A 31 -2.18 -5.33 -2.62
CA ASP A 31 -1.90 -6.67 -3.13
C ASP A 31 -0.51 -7.21 -2.76
N VAL A 32 0.44 -6.33 -2.44
CA VAL A 32 1.78 -6.68 -1.95
C VAL A 32 2.03 -6.10 -0.54
N PRO A 33 1.38 -6.66 0.49
CA PRO A 33 1.43 -6.13 1.87
C PRO A 33 2.82 -6.23 2.52
N ASP A 34 3.69 -7.11 2.01
CA ASP A 34 5.08 -7.24 2.47
C ASP A 34 5.97 -6.06 2.05
N ILE A 35 5.50 -5.24 1.10
CA ILE A 35 6.25 -4.15 0.49
C ILE A 35 5.55 -2.80 0.70
N PHE A 36 4.23 -2.76 0.52
CA PHE A 36 3.45 -1.54 0.71
C PHE A 36 2.70 -1.62 2.04
N ILE A 37 2.95 -0.65 2.92
CA ILE A 37 2.28 -0.57 4.22
C ILE A 37 1.26 0.56 4.18
N LEU A 38 0.06 0.25 4.64
CA LEU A 38 -1.03 1.20 4.85
C LEU A 38 -1.03 1.69 6.30
N ASN A 39 -1.16 2.99 6.50
CA ASN A 39 -1.37 3.54 7.85
C ASN A 39 -2.81 3.32 8.38
N THR A 40 -3.76 3.15 7.47
CA THR A 40 -5.17 2.95 7.80
C THR A 40 -5.69 1.78 6.99
N ALA A 41 -6.06 0.69 7.67
CA ALA A 41 -6.61 -0.50 7.04
C ALA A 41 -8.14 -0.44 6.89
N SER A 42 -8.84 0.29 7.78
CA SER A 42 -10.29 0.45 7.75
C SER A 42 -10.69 1.82 8.32
N ILE A 43 -11.76 2.41 7.80
CA ILE A 43 -12.30 3.69 8.27
C ILE A 43 -13.80 3.81 8.03
N ILE A 44 -14.49 4.51 8.93
CA ILE A 44 -15.86 4.95 8.74
C ILE A 44 -15.85 6.35 8.14
N LEU A 45 -16.57 6.55 7.03
CA LEU A 45 -16.71 7.85 6.39
C LEU A 45 -18.18 8.24 6.31
N GLU A 46 -18.46 9.46 6.75
CA GLU A 46 -19.77 10.09 6.57
C GLU A 46 -20.05 10.37 5.10
N SER A 47 -21.33 10.59 4.80
CA SER A 47 -21.80 10.95 3.46
C SER A 47 -20.99 12.12 2.88
N LYS A 48 -20.47 11.94 1.66
CA LYS A 48 -19.66 12.94 0.93
C LYS A 48 -18.35 13.35 1.62
N GLN A 49 -17.99 12.73 2.75
CA GLN A 49 -16.74 13.01 3.44
C GLN A 49 -15.55 12.57 2.57
N VAL A 50 -14.54 13.45 2.49
CA VAL A 50 -13.28 13.19 1.79
C VAL A 50 -12.19 13.02 2.83
N ILE A 51 -11.36 12.00 2.65
CA ILE A 51 -10.10 11.85 3.37
C ILE A 51 -8.95 11.97 2.40
N ASN A 52 -7.91 12.67 2.83
CA ASN A 52 -6.64 12.81 2.10
C ASN A 52 -5.53 12.04 2.80
N LYS A 53 -5.86 10.95 3.50
CA LYS A 53 -4.96 10.29 4.48
C LYS A 53 -4.77 8.80 4.23
N ILE A 54 -5.00 8.30 3.01
CA ILE A 54 -4.50 6.96 2.68
C ILE A 54 -3.01 7.10 2.38
N TYR A 55 -2.21 6.86 3.41
CA TYR A 55 -0.75 6.86 3.34
C TYR A 55 -0.26 5.48 2.96
N ILE A 56 0.47 5.39 1.85
CA ILE A 56 1.19 4.19 1.43
C ILE A 56 2.69 4.44 1.60
N LYS A 57 3.37 3.58 2.34
CA LYS A 57 4.82 3.59 2.51
C LYS A 57 5.44 2.34 1.89
N TYR A 58 6.58 2.50 1.22
CA TYR A 58 7.38 1.38 0.75
C TYR A 58 8.36 0.96 1.83
N GLU A 59 8.28 -0.29 2.28
CA GLU A 59 9.16 -0.88 3.29
C GLU A 59 9.62 -2.25 2.79
N ILE A 60 10.93 -2.41 2.61
CA ILE A 60 11.47 -3.74 2.31
C ILE A 60 11.77 -4.39 3.65
N MET A 61 11.05 -5.45 3.99
CA MET A 61 11.43 -6.34 5.06
C MET A 61 12.62 -7.18 4.57
N SER A 62 13.83 -6.61 4.64
CA SER A 62 15.05 -7.40 4.43
C SER A 62 15.22 -8.29 5.65
N ILE A 63 14.80 -9.54 5.54
CA ILE A 63 15.29 -10.58 6.42
C ILE A 63 16.74 -10.78 6.01
N ASP A 64 17.66 -10.05 6.65
CA ASP A 64 19.08 -10.35 6.58
C ASP A 64 19.28 -11.68 7.30
N ILE A 65 19.12 -12.79 6.57
CA ILE A 65 19.61 -14.09 7.03
C ILE A 65 21.13 -14.00 6.95
N LYS A 66 21.76 -13.47 8.00
CA LYS A 66 23.20 -13.63 8.22
C LYS A 66 23.45 -15.11 8.50
N VAL A 67 23.72 -15.89 7.46
CA VAL A 67 24.45 -17.13 7.62
C VAL A 67 25.90 -16.71 7.80
N ASP A 68 26.36 -16.72 9.04
CA ASP A 68 27.77 -16.46 9.38
C ASP A 68 28.57 -17.69 8.97
N ILE A 69 28.91 -17.77 7.68
CA ILE A 69 29.96 -18.66 7.21
C ILE A 69 31.22 -17.82 7.27
N GLN A 70 32.04 -18.05 8.29
CA GLN A 70 33.43 -17.62 8.26
C GLN A 70 34.07 -18.28 7.05
N ASP A 71 34.27 -17.53 5.97
CA ASP A 71 35.50 -17.60 5.21
C ASP A 71 35.66 -16.36 4.33
N GLU A 72 36.89 -15.88 4.34
CA GLU A 72 37.39 -14.68 3.68
C GLU A 72 37.27 -14.83 2.16
N GLN A 73 36.70 -13.83 1.47
CA GLN A 73 37.33 -13.08 0.36
C GLN A 73 36.32 -12.31 -0.50
N GLU A 74 36.73 -11.09 -0.84
CA GLU A 74 36.47 -10.38 -2.09
C GLU A 74 35.02 -10.25 -2.59
N GLY A 75 34.40 -9.13 -2.19
CA GLY A 75 33.90 -8.15 -3.15
C GLY A 75 33.14 -8.66 -4.39
N GLU A 76 32.01 -9.33 -4.20
CA GLU A 76 31.06 -9.57 -5.28
C GLU A 76 29.70 -8.91 -5.01
N HIS A 77 29.42 -7.91 -5.84
CA HIS A 77 28.12 -7.58 -6.41
C HIS A 77 26.88 -7.71 -5.50
N THR A 78 26.47 -6.58 -4.90
CA THR A 78 25.05 -6.37 -4.57
C THR A 78 24.51 -5.11 -5.24
N GLU A 79 24.74 -4.98 -6.55
CA GLU A 79 23.79 -4.25 -7.37
C GLU A 79 22.53 -5.10 -7.49
N LYS A 80 21.68 -5.06 -6.44
CA LYS A 80 20.29 -5.50 -6.58
C LYS A 80 19.67 -4.59 -7.64
N GLU A 81 19.63 -5.06 -8.89
CA GLU A 81 18.88 -4.42 -9.97
C GLU A 81 17.50 -4.07 -9.42
N LYS A 82 17.32 -2.76 -9.19
CA LYS A 82 16.24 -2.23 -8.37
C LYS A 82 15.06 -1.99 -9.30
N TYR A 83 14.50 -3.06 -9.84
CA TYR A 83 13.31 -2.96 -10.67
C TYR A 83 12.19 -2.28 -9.87
N PRO A 84 11.46 -1.33 -10.48
CA PRO A 84 10.32 -0.71 -9.81
C PRO A 84 9.31 -1.79 -9.46
N VAL A 85 8.95 -1.87 -8.18
CA VAL A 85 7.88 -2.76 -7.72
C VAL A 85 6.56 -2.04 -7.92
N THR A 86 5.62 -2.69 -8.61
CA THR A 86 4.25 -2.21 -8.77
C THR A 86 3.36 -2.84 -7.71
N GLY A 87 2.37 -2.08 -7.23
CA GLY A 87 1.33 -2.58 -6.35
C GLY A 87 0.00 -1.93 -6.67
N LYS A 88 -1.06 -2.48 -6.11
CA LYS A 88 -2.43 -2.05 -6.32
C LYS A 88 -3.10 -1.84 -4.97
N LEU A 89 -3.61 -0.64 -4.73
CA LEU A 89 -4.52 -0.36 -3.63
C LEU A 89 -5.95 -0.63 -4.09
N THR A 90 -6.66 -1.48 -3.35
CA THR A 90 -8.08 -1.74 -3.52
C THR A 90 -8.84 -1.21 -2.31
N VAL A 91 -9.92 -0.48 -2.57
CA VAL A 91 -10.85 0.01 -1.54
C VAL A 91 -12.19 -0.67 -1.75
N TYR A 92 -12.74 -1.26 -0.69
CA TYR A 92 -14.06 -1.91 -0.72
C TYR A 92 -14.95 -1.39 0.40
N CYS A 93 -16.25 -1.36 0.14
CA CYS A 93 -17.24 -1.10 1.17
C CYS A 93 -17.58 -2.40 1.89
N THR A 94 -17.60 -2.39 3.23
CA THR A 94 -17.91 -3.60 4.02
C THR A 94 -19.41 -3.89 4.11
N ASP A 95 -20.26 -2.97 3.66
CA ASP A 95 -21.70 -3.19 3.55
C ASP A 95 -21.97 -4.23 2.45
N HIS A 96 -22.63 -5.33 2.84
CA HIS A 96 -22.94 -6.43 1.93
C HIS A 96 -23.72 -5.97 0.69
N ALA A 97 -24.59 -4.97 0.83
CA ALA A 97 -25.37 -4.42 -0.27
C ALA A 97 -24.51 -3.72 -1.33
N PHE A 98 -23.29 -3.31 -1.00
CA PHE A 98 -22.37 -2.60 -1.90
C PHE A 98 -21.00 -3.28 -2.03
N SER A 99 -20.85 -4.50 -1.51
CA SER A 99 -19.62 -5.30 -1.52
C SER A 99 -19.07 -5.60 -2.93
N TYR A 100 -19.90 -5.45 -3.96
CA TYR A 100 -19.50 -5.60 -5.36
C TYR A 100 -18.81 -4.34 -5.93
N ILE A 101 -18.82 -3.21 -5.21
CA ILE A 101 -18.22 -1.95 -5.65
C ILE A 101 -16.83 -1.80 -5.05
N ASN A 102 -15.83 -1.78 -5.93
CA ASN A 102 -14.43 -1.61 -5.54
C ASN A 102 -13.79 -0.45 -6.31
N TRP A 103 -12.92 0.29 -5.63
CA TRP A 103 -12.04 1.29 -6.25
C TRP A 103 -10.63 0.76 -6.30
N VAL A 104 -10.00 0.88 -7.47
CA VAL A 104 -8.65 0.39 -7.72
C VAL A 104 -7.74 1.54 -8.08
N TYR A 105 -6.62 1.65 -7.38
CA TYR A 105 -5.54 2.60 -7.61
C TYR A 105 -4.26 1.82 -7.90
N VAL A 106 -3.53 2.22 -8.95
CA VAL A 106 -2.28 1.61 -9.44
C VAL A 106 -1.19 2.67 -9.39
#